data_AF-A0A959ENZ3-F1
#
_entry.id   AF-A0A959ENZ3-F1
#
_cell.length_a   1.000
_cell.length_b   1.000
_cell.length_c   1.000
_cell.angle_alpha   90.00
_cell.angle_beta   90.00
_cell.angle_gamma   90.00
#
_symmetry.space_group_name_H-M   'P 1'
#
loop_
_entity.id
_entity.type
_entity.pdbx_description
1 polymer ?
#
loop_
_entity_poly.entity_id
_entity_poly.type
_entity_poly.pdbx_seq_one_letter_code
_entity_poly.pdbx_strand_id
1 'polypeptide(L)'
;MSIVKSLLWVSGGLLLVALFAQTTLNVNVNDDTIPITGQSLAVLVVGFLWPRPLGVLAIGLYLLSGALGLPVFADGESGWAQLAGPSAGYLWG
;
A
#
# COMPACT_ATOMS: atom_id res chain seq x y z
N MET A 1 21.16 11.84 -8.94
CA MET A 1 19.78 12.32 -8.71
C MET A 1 19.82 13.27 -7.52
N SER A 2 19.15 14.44 -7.57
CA SER A 2 19.06 15.31 -6.38
C SER A 2 18.28 14.62 -5.25
N ILE A 3 18.63 14.91 -3.99
CA ILE A 3 17.93 14.39 -2.81
C ILE A 3 16.44 14.74 -2.84
N VAL A 4 16.10 15.95 -3.30
CA VAL A 4 14.72 16.43 -3.43
C VAL A 4 13.92 15.54 -4.37
N LYS A 5 14.50 15.18 -5.52
CA LYS A 5 13.84 14.31 -6.50
C LYS A 5 13.63 12.89 -5.93
N SER A 6 14.55 12.40 -5.11
CA SER A 6 14.42 11.09 -4.47
C SER A 6 13.28 11.10 -3.44
N LEU A 7 13.18 12.16 -2.63
CA LEU A 7 12.07 12.35 -1.69
C LEU A 7 10.72 12.41 -2.41
N LEU A 8 10.63 13.17 -3.53
CA LEU A 8 9.40 13.28 -4.31
C LEU A 8 8.93 11.94 -4.86
N TRP A 9 9.84 11.11 -5.38
CA TRP A 9 9.51 9.76 -5.82
C TRP A 9 8.99 8.92 -4.66
N VAL A 10 9.71 8.91 -3.54
CA VAL A 10 9.36 8.08 -2.39
C VAL A 10 8.01 8.48 -1.79
N SER A 11 7.80 9.76 -1.49
CA SER A 11 6.53 10.26 -0.97
C SER A 11 5.40 10.08 -1.96
N GLY A 12 5.67 10.31 -3.26
CA GLY A 12 4.68 10.12 -4.32
C GLY A 12 4.21 8.67 -4.44
N GLY A 13 5.13 7.71 -4.38
CA GLY A 13 4.78 6.29 -4.41
C GLY A 13 3.98 5.85 -3.19
N LEU A 14 4.40 6.27 -1.99
CA LEU A 14 3.69 5.99 -0.74
C LEU A 14 2.28 6.55 -0.76
N LEU A 15 2.12 7.83 -1.13
CA LEU A 15 0.82 8.49 -1.17
C LEU A 15 -0.08 7.88 -2.24
N LEU A 16 0.46 7.51 -3.41
CA LEU A 16 -0.31 6.84 -4.45
C LEU A 16 -0.90 5.52 -3.93
N VAL A 17 -0.07 4.68 -3.31
CA VAL A 17 -0.52 3.40 -2.75
C VAL A 17 -1.53 3.62 -1.63
N ALA A 18 -1.28 4.55 -0.71
CA ALA A 18 -2.19 4.85 0.40
C ALA A 18 -3.56 5.36 -0.08
N LEU A 19 -3.60 6.23 -1.08
CA LEU A 19 -4.86 6.77 -1.63
C LEU A 19 -5.65 5.70 -2.37
N PHE A 20 -4.98 4.87 -3.17
CA PHE A 20 -5.62 3.76 -3.88
C PHE A 20 -6.02 2.62 -2.94
N ALA A 21 -5.36 2.46 -1.80
CA ALA A 21 -5.79 1.51 -0.78
C ALA A 21 -7.18 1.87 -0.22
N GLN A 22 -7.55 3.16 -0.19
CA GLN A 22 -8.86 3.61 0.28
C GLN A 22 -10.00 3.32 -0.70
N THR A 23 -9.70 2.98 -1.97
CA THR A 23 -10.75 2.59 -2.91
C THR A 23 -11.06 1.12 -2.70
N THR A 24 -11.92 0.84 -1.73
CA THR A 24 -12.37 -0.49 -1.33
C THR A 24 -13.68 -0.85 -2.02
N LEU A 25 -13.69 -2.03 -2.65
CA LEU A 25 -14.88 -2.70 -3.14
C LEU A 25 -15.06 -3.98 -2.35
N ASN A 26 -16.06 -3.99 -1.49
CA ASN A 26 -16.36 -5.14 -0.64
C ASN A 26 -17.10 -6.19 -1.46
N VAL A 27 -16.43 -7.30 -1.72
CA VAL A 27 -17.03 -8.45 -2.41
C VAL A 27 -17.33 -9.52 -1.36
N ASN A 28 -18.61 -9.88 -1.28
CA ASN A 28 -19.06 -10.93 -0.37
C ASN A 28 -18.95 -12.29 -1.08
N VAL A 29 -18.22 -13.22 -0.48
CA VAL A 29 -18.06 -14.60 -0.97
C VAL A 29 -18.21 -15.56 0.20
N ASN A 30 -19.22 -16.45 0.14
CA ASN A 30 -19.44 -17.50 1.15
C ASN A 30 -19.35 -17.01 2.60
N ASP A 31 -20.19 -16.02 2.95
CA ASP A 31 -20.27 -15.36 4.28
C ASP A 31 -19.05 -14.51 4.71
N ASP A 32 -17.95 -14.54 3.96
CA ASP A 32 -16.79 -13.66 4.19
C ASP A 32 -16.82 -12.42 3.28
N THR A 33 -16.53 -11.25 3.86
CA THR A 33 -16.32 -10.00 3.11
C THR A 33 -14.84 -9.83 2.85
N ILE A 34 -14.42 -9.94 1.58
CA ILE A 34 -13.04 -9.71 1.17
C ILE A 34 -12.96 -8.31 0.55
N PRO A 35 -12.23 -7.36 1.17
CA PRO A 35 -12.05 -6.04 0.59
C PRO A 35 -11.10 -6.15 -0.61
N ILE A 36 -11.62 -5.88 -1.81
CA ILE A 36 -10.78 -5.71 -3.01
C ILE A 36 -10.43 -4.23 -3.09
N THR A 37 -9.13 -3.91 -3.03
CA THR A 37 -8.67 -2.51 -3.04
C THR A 37 -7.93 -2.15 -4.32
N GLY A 38 -7.82 -0.85 -4.58
CA GLY A 38 -6.95 -0.30 -5.63
C GLY A 38 -5.46 -0.39 -5.29
N GLN A 39 -5.10 -0.82 -4.07
CA GLN A 39 -3.72 -0.86 -3.58
C GLN A 39 -2.81 -1.68 -4.49
N SER A 40 -3.23 -2.88 -4.88
CA SER A 40 -2.44 -3.80 -5.71
C SER A 40 -2.15 -3.19 -7.10
N LEU A 41 -3.12 -2.51 -7.70
CA LEU A 41 -2.92 -1.76 -8.94
C LEU A 41 -1.89 -0.64 -8.74
N ALA A 42 -1.98 0.13 -7.65
CA ALA A 42 -1.01 1.18 -7.35
C ALA A 42 0.40 0.63 -7.12
N VAL A 43 0.54 -0.51 -6.44
CA VAL A 43 1.82 -1.22 -6.26
C VAL A 43 2.40 -1.61 -7.62
N LEU A 44 1.60 -2.14 -8.55
CA LEU A 44 2.05 -2.46 -9.91
C LEU A 44 2.50 -1.21 -10.68
N VAL A 45 1.76 -0.11 -10.57
CA VAL A 45 2.13 1.19 -11.19
C VAL A 45 3.46 1.69 -10.64
N VAL A 46 3.66 1.64 -9.31
CA VAL A 46 4.94 1.99 -8.69
C VAL A 46 6.04 1.04 -9.17
N GLY A 47 5.81 -0.27 -9.17
CA GLY A 47 6.80 -1.25 -9.63
C GLY A 47 7.23 -1.09 -11.09
N PHE A 48 6.32 -0.62 -11.95
CA PHE A 48 6.59 -0.42 -13.37
C PHE A 48 7.18 0.96 -13.70
N LEU A 49 6.68 2.03 -13.06
CA LEU A 49 7.03 3.41 -13.41
C LEU A 49 8.12 4.04 -12.51
N TRP A 50 8.32 3.57 -11.28
CA TRP A 50 9.31 4.18 -10.38
C TRP A 50 10.71 3.63 -10.63
N PRO A 51 11.76 4.43 -10.37
CA PRO A 51 13.10 3.89 -10.22
C PRO A 51 13.11 2.81 -9.14
N ARG A 52 13.53 1.58 -9.49
CA ARG A 52 13.49 0.39 -8.62
C ARG A 52 13.83 0.64 -7.14
N PRO A 53 14.98 1.25 -6.77
CA PRO A 53 15.31 1.42 -5.35
C PRO A 53 14.35 2.38 -4.63
N LEU A 54 13.80 3.38 -5.32
CA LEU A 54 12.86 4.34 -4.75
C LEU A 54 11.45 3.76 -4.66
N GLY A 55 11.05 2.92 -5.60
CA GLY A 55 9.77 2.20 -5.56
C GLY A 55 9.72 1.20 -4.40
N VAL A 56 10.77 0.40 -4.21
CA VAL A 56 10.89 -0.51 -3.06
C VAL A 56 10.85 0.27 -1.75
N LEU A 57 11.58 1.39 -1.66
CA LEU A 57 11.59 2.22 -0.45
C LEU A 57 10.22 2.87 -0.19
N ALA A 58 9.50 3.30 -1.24
CA ALA A 58 8.14 3.82 -1.11
C ALA A 58 7.16 2.78 -0.55
N ILE A 59 7.18 1.55 -1.09
CA ILE A 59 6.34 0.44 -0.62
C ILE A 59 6.71 0.05 0.81
N GLY A 60 8.01 -0.06 1.11
CA GLY A 60 8.49 -0.35 2.46
C GLY A 60 8.05 0.69 3.48
N LEU A 61 8.10 1.98 3.14
CA LEU A 61 7.61 3.05 4.00
C LEU A 61 6.09 3.05 4.14
N TYR A 62 5.33 2.66 3.11
CA TYR A 62 3.89 2.46 3.19
C TYR A 62 3.52 1.34 4.18
N LEU A 63 4.23 0.21 4.13
CA LEU A 63 4.00 -0.89 5.07
C LEU A 63 4.41 -0.49 6.49
N LEU A 64 5.53 0.20 6.65
CA LEU A 64 5.98 0.71 7.95
C LEU A 64 5.01 1.74 8.53
N SER A 65 4.51 2.68 7.74
CA SER A 65 3.56 3.68 8.23
C SER A 65 2.27 3.01 8.72
N GLY A 66 1.73 2.06 7.95
CA GLY A 66 0.57 1.28 8.36
C GLY A 66 0.83 0.45 9.61
N ALA A 67 1.97 -0.25 9.69
CA ALA A 67 2.36 -1.05 10.85
C ALA A 67 2.51 -0.21 12.13
N LEU A 68 3.04 1.02 12.01
CA LEU A 68 3.18 1.98 13.10
C LEU A 68 1.85 2.64 13.52
N GLY A 69 0.72 2.28 12.89
CA GLY A 69 -0.62 2.73 13.30
C GLY A 69 -1.17 3.89 12.49
N LEU A 70 -0.55 4.29 11.38
CA LEU A 70 -1.17 5.25 10.47
C LEU A 70 -2.27 4.54 9.65
N PRO A 71 -3.48 5.14 9.52
CA PRO A 71 -4.62 4.54 8.82
C PRO A 71 -4.45 4.63 7.29
N VAL A 72 -3.45 3.92 6.75
CA VAL A 72 -3.10 3.94 5.33
C VAL A 72 -3.48 2.67 4.59
N PHE A 73 -3.86 1.60 5.30
CA PHE A 73 -4.36 0.39 4.69
C PHE A 73 -5.83 0.54 4.27
N ALA A 74 -6.37 -0.51 3.66
CA ALA A 74 -7.75 -0.61 3.22
C ALA A 74 -8.74 -0.18 4.31
N ASP A 75 -9.82 0.51 3.96
CA ASP A 75 -10.86 0.97 4.90
C ASP A 75 -10.33 1.77 6.11
N GLY A 76 -9.16 2.41 5.98
CA GLY A 76 -8.51 3.15 7.05
C GLY A 76 -7.89 2.26 8.14
N GLU A 77 -7.67 0.98 7.87
CA GLU A 77 -7.03 0.06 8.80
C GLU A 77 -5.54 0.38 9.03
N SER A 78 -5.01 -0.14 10.14
CA SER A 78 -3.61 0.02 10.53
C SER A 78 -3.17 -1.03 11.55
N GLY A 79 -1.88 -1.08 11.83
CA GLY A 79 -1.26 -1.89 12.87
C GLY A 79 -0.64 -3.20 12.36
N TRP A 80 0.18 -3.80 13.21
CA TRP A 80 0.90 -5.05 12.93
C TRP A 80 -0.01 -6.23 12.62
N ALA A 81 -1.23 -6.25 13.15
CA ALA A 81 -2.19 -7.32 12.91
C ALA A 81 -2.53 -7.45 11.41
N GLN A 82 -2.54 -6.34 10.66
CA GLN A 82 -2.85 -6.35 9.24
C GLN A 82 -1.76 -7.01 8.38
N LEU A 83 -0.50 -6.98 8.85
CA LEU A 83 0.61 -7.63 8.15
C LEU A 83 0.61 -9.16 8.26
N ALA A 84 -0.19 -9.72 9.17
CA ALA A 84 -0.34 -11.17 9.38
C ALA A 84 -1.79 -11.66 9.30
N GLY A 85 -2.73 -10.77 8.93
CA GLY A 85 -4.16 -11.07 8.84
C GLY A 85 -4.55 -11.74 7.52
N PRO A 86 -5.86 -11.98 7.31
CA PRO A 86 -6.38 -12.61 6.09
C PRO A 86 -6.02 -11.87 4.80
N SER A 87 -5.87 -10.54 4.88
CA SER A 87 -5.50 -9.65 3.77
C SER A 87 -3.99 -9.50 3.56
N ALA A 88 -3.14 -10.10 4.40
CA ALA A 88 -1.69 -9.93 4.35
C ALA A 88 -1.07 -10.35 3.01
N GLY A 89 -1.70 -11.30 2.29
CA GLY A 89 -1.27 -11.70 0.96
C GLY A 89 -1.25 -10.54 -0.05
N TYR A 90 -2.13 -9.55 0.09
CA TYR A 90 -2.14 -8.36 -0.75
C TYR A 90 -1.08 -7.32 -0.35
N LEU A 91 -0.51 -7.42 0.84
CA LEU A 91 0.56 -6.53 1.32
C LEU A 91 1.96 -7.07 0.98
N TRP A 92 2.13 -8.40 0.93
CA TRP A 92 3.41 -9.06 0.67
C TRP A 92 3.62 -9.54 -0.78
N GLY A 93 2.55 -9.63 -1.58
CA GLY A 93 2.61 -10.08 -2.98
C GLY A 93 3.25 -9.07 -3.92
#